data_AF-A0A846DK52-F1
#
_entry.id   AF-A0A846DK52-F1
#
_cell.length_a   1.000
_cell.length_b   1.000
_cell.length_c   1.000
_cell.angle_alpha   90.00
_cell.angle_beta   90.00
_cell.angle_gamma   90.00
#
_symmetry.space_group_name_H-M   'P 1'
#
loop_
_entity.id
_entity.type
_entity.pdbx_description
1 polymer ?
#
loop_
_entity_poly.entity_id
_entity_poly.type
_entity_poly.pdbx_seq_one_letter_code
_entity_poly.pdbx_strand_id
1 'polypeptide(L)'
;MIYKEDLGVCGDDHEVCDEYTPQVWDDIQSIATEFNEPGVFTTLNAYEWTSDGNVPQGAAGSGIHRNIIFRNDTVPETVFSAKDSPNPEDLWAWLNANCTGECEAIVIPHNANLSQGTAFNPTYYDNVTPIDAARASTQQRLEPLVEMMQTKGESECKTGLGNVDELFDTPTAEARGILGSSSQLV
;
A
#
# COMPACT_ATOMS: atom_id res chain seq x y z
N MET A 1 36.88 -11.80 4.47
CA MET A 1 35.42 -11.56 4.43
C MET A 1 35.25 -10.06 4.48
N ILE A 2 34.94 -9.45 3.34
CA ILE A 2 34.55 -8.04 3.27
C ILE A 2 33.03 -8.10 3.44
N TYR A 3 32.54 -7.70 4.61
CA TYR A 3 31.12 -7.43 4.76
C TYR A 3 30.83 -6.28 3.82
N LYS A 4 30.00 -6.54 2.80
CA LYS A 4 29.44 -5.49 1.98
C LYS A 4 28.53 -4.72 2.95
N GLU A 5 28.99 -3.58 3.42
CA GLU A 5 28.10 -2.60 4.05
C GLU A 5 27.06 -2.29 2.97
N ASP A 6 25.86 -2.85 3.12
CA ASP A 6 24.69 -2.37 2.41
C ASP A 6 24.45 -0.96 2.94
N LEU A 7 25.16 0.01 2.37
CA LEU A 7 24.78 1.41 2.40
C LEU A 7 23.44 1.46 1.67
N GLY A 8 22.37 1.15 2.40
CA GLY A 8 21.02 1.02 1.88
C GLY A 8 20.64 2.27 1.09
N VAL A 9 19.73 2.13 0.13
CA VAL A 9 19.23 3.25 -0.70
C VAL A 9 18.73 4.44 0.15
N CYS A 10 18.36 4.21 1.42
CA CYS A 10 17.90 5.23 2.36
C CYS A 10 18.92 5.65 3.44
N GLY A 11 20.15 5.14 3.44
CA GLY A 11 21.09 5.28 4.57
C GLY A 11 20.77 4.36 5.75
N ASP A 12 21.59 4.43 6.80
CA ASP A 12 21.55 3.48 7.95
C ASP A 12 20.30 3.65 8.82
N ASP A 13 19.82 4.89 8.98
CA ASP A 13 18.64 5.25 9.78
C ASP A 13 17.52 5.89 8.93
N HIS A 14 17.45 5.52 7.64
CA HIS A 14 16.51 6.09 6.65
C HIS A 14 16.64 7.61 6.38
N GLU A 15 17.65 8.29 6.92
CA GLU A 15 17.85 9.75 6.83
C GLU A 15 17.77 10.31 5.42
N VAL A 16 18.29 9.57 4.42
CA VAL A 16 18.24 9.99 3.02
C VAL A 16 16.81 9.94 2.51
N CYS A 17 16.08 8.87 2.81
CA CYS A 17 14.69 8.77 2.38
C CYS A 17 13.81 9.81 3.08
N ASP A 18 14.08 10.14 4.34
CA ASP A 18 13.35 11.19 5.06
C ASP A 18 13.59 12.59 4.44
N GLU A 19 14.84 12.87 4.03
CA GLU A 19 15.20 14.13 3.37
C GLU A 19 14.56 14.28 1.97
N TYR A 20 14.53 13.21 1.18
CA TYR A 20 14.09 13.27 -0.21
C TYR A 20 12.60 12.95 -0.41
N THR A 21 11.91 12.32 0.53
CA THR A 21 10.48 11.95 0.38
C THR A 21 9.59 13.16 0.08
N PRO A 22 9.70 14.31 0.79
CA PRO A 22 8.90 15.49 0.46
C PRO A 22 9.21 16.04 -0.94
N GLN A 23 10.47 15.98 -1.38
CA GLN A 23 10.90 16.47 -2.69
C GLN A 23 10.32 15.60 -3.82
N VAL A 24 10.43 14.27 -3.68
CA VAL A 24 9.84 13.32 -4.64
C VAL A 24 8.32 13.46 -4.68
N TRP A 25 7.68 13.72 -3.54
CA TRP A 25 6.25 13.95 -3.47
C TRP A 25 5.84 15.25 -4.18
N ASP A 26 6.61 16.34 -4.03
CA ASP A 26 6.40 17.59 -4.75
C ASP A 26 6.59 17.45 -6.27
N ASP A 27 7.60 16.66 -6.69
CA ASP A 27 7.82 16.33 -8.10
C ASP A 27 6.62 15.56 -8.70
N ILE A 28 6.07 14.57 -7.97
CA ILE A 28 4.89 13.81 -8.40
C ILE A 28 3.68 14.74 -8.59
N GLN A 29 3.43 15.63 -7.64
CA GLN A 29 2.34 16.62 -7.73
C GLN A 29 2.54 17.58 -8.89
N SER A 30 3.78 18.04 -9.11
CA SER A 30 4.13 18.94 -10.20
C SER A 30 3.89 18.28 -11.56
N ILE A 31 4.31 17.03 -11.74
CA ILE A 31 4.07 16.26 -12.96
C ILE A 31 2.57 15.99 -13.13
N ALA A 32 1.86 15.60 -12.07
CA ALA A 32 0.42 15.40 -12.14
C ALA A 32 -0.28 16.68 -12.60
N THR A 33 0.10 17.84 -12.07
CA THR A 33 -0.46 19.13 -12.44
C THR A 33 -0.12 19.51 -13.89
N GLU A 34 1.13 19.34 -14.32
CA GLU A 34 1.61 19.70 -15.66
C GLU A 34 0.84 18.96 -16.76
N PHE A 35 0.58 17.67 -16.55
CA PHE A 35 -0.09 16.82 -17.53
C PHE A 35 -1.60 16.71 -17.33
N ASN A 36 -2.20 17.43 -16.38
CA ASN A 36 -3.64 17.43 -16.20
C ASN A 36 -4.33 18.28 -17.27
N GLU A 37 -5.12 17.65 -18.14
CA GLU A 37 -5.90 18.31 -19.18
C GLU A 37 -7.40 17.98 -18.98
N PRO A 38 -8.14 18.73 -18.16
CA PRO A 38 -9.54 18.43 -17.85
C PRO A 38 -10.41 18.22 -19.10
N GLY A 39 -11.07 17.07 -19.16
CA GLY A 39 -11.88 16.65 -20.33
C GLY A 39 -11.12 15.90 -21.42
N VAL A 40 -9.79 15.80 -21.32
CA VAL A 40 -8.92 15.02 -22.22
C VAL A 40 -8.20 13.94 -21.44
N PHE A 41 -7.44 14.33 -20.40
CA PHE A 41 -6.69 13.43 -19.55
C PHE A 41 -6.68 13.96 -18.12
N THR A 42 -6.97 13.10 -17.15
CA THR A 42 -7.01 13.47 -15.74
C THR A 42 -5.93 12.72 -14.99
N THR A 43 -5.07 13.47 -14.33
CA THR A 43 -4.09 12.96 -13.39
C THR A 43 -4.66 12.96 -11.98
N LEU A 44 -4.02 12.21 -11.09
CA LEU A 44 -4.38 12.13 -9.68
C LEU A 44 -3.10 12.22 -8.86
N ASN A 45 -3.12 13.04 -7.81
CA ASN A 45 -2.10 12.96 -6.77
C ASN A 45 -2.33 11.66 -6.02
N ALA A 46 -1.40 10.72 -6.16
CA ALA A 46 -1.53 9.38 -5.61
C ALA A 46 -0.17 8.72 -5.41
N TYR A 47 -0.11 7.77 -4.48
CA TYR A 47 1.07 6.95 -4.24
C TYR A 47 0.69 5.57 -3.72
N GLU A 48 1.61 4.61 -3.84
CA GLU A 48 1.46 3.29 -3.24
C GLU A 48 2.17 3.23 -1.88
N TRP A 49 1.47 2.73 -0.88
CA TRP A 49 2.06 2.26 0.37
C TRP A 49 2.18 0.74 0.33
N THR A 50 3.40 0.25 0.43
CA THR A 50 3.72 -1.18 0.35
C THR A 50 4.44 -1.61 1.61
N SER A 51 3.83 -2.51 2.37
CA SER A 51 4.43 -3.08 3.59
C SER A 51 4.50 -4.59 3.48
N ASP A 52 5.60 -5.18 3.95
CA ASP A 52 5.73 -6.64 4.11
C ASP A 52 4.70 -7.21 5.11
N GLY A 53 3.97 -6.33 5.82
CA GLY A 53 2.96 -6.71 6.80
C GLY A 53 3.59 -7.44 7.99
N ASN A 54 2.91 -8.47 8.49
CA ASN A 54 3.44 -9.39 9.49
C ASN A 54 3.99 -10.68 8.85
N VAL A 55 4.32 -10.64 7.57
CA VAL A 55 4.87 -11.79 6.85
C VAL A 55 6.39 -11.82 7.05
N PRO A 56 7.00 -13.00 7.27
CA PRO A 56 8.46 -13.12 7.34
C PRO A 56 9.16 -12.52 6.11
N GLN A 57 10.23 -11.77 6.35
CA GLN A 57 11.07 -11.16 5.30
C GLN A 57 11.56 -12.21 4.29
N GLY A 58 11.48 -11.88 3.00
CA GLY A 58 11.96 -12.73 1.90
C GLY A 58 10.88 -13.50 1.14
N ALA A 59 9.61 -13.39 1.53
CA ALA A 59 8.49 -13.86 0.73
C ALA A 59 8.16 -12.82 -0.37
N ALA A 60 8.93 -12.83 -1.47
CA ALA A 60 8.78 -11.86 -2.56
C ALA A 60 7.32 -11.79 -3.06
N GLY A 61 6.75 -10.57 -3.09
CA GLY A 61 5.36 -10.32 -3.49
C GLY A 61 4.32 -10.63 -2.41
N SER A 62 4.74 -11.02 -1.20
CA SER A 62 3.88 -11.14 -0.03
C SER A 62 3.91 -9.84 0.77
N GLY A 63 2.75 -9.37 1.20
CA GLY A 63 2.61 -8.13 1.95
C GLY A 63 1.25 -7.49 1.75
N ILE A 64 1.09 -6.33 2.34
CA ILE A 64 -0.11 -5.50 2.25
C ILE A 64 0.20 -4.26 1.42
N HIS A 65 -0.61 -4.05 0.38
CA HIS A 65 -0.43 -2.97 -0.57
C HIS A 65 -1.67 -2.11 -0.64
N ARG A 66 -1.48 -0.79 -0.70
CA ARG A 66 -2.57 0.19 -0.70
C ARG A 66 -2.22 1.34 -1.65
N ASN A 67 -3.11 1.62 -2.59
CA ASN A 67 -3.05 2.85 -3.37
C ASN A 67 -3.77 3.96 -2.61
N ILE A 68 -3.08 5.05 -2.31
CA ILE A 68 -3.64 6.25 -1.70
C ILE A 68 -3.88 7.26 -2.82
N ILE A 69 -5.13 7.69 -2.98
CA ILE A 69 -5.55 8.62 -4.03
C ILE A 69 -6.22 9.80 -3.36
N PHE A 70 -5.69 11.00 -3.61
CA PHE A 70 -6.26 12.25 -3.11
C PHE A 70 -7.32 12.80 -4.08
N ARG A 71 -8.35 13.43 -3.52
CA ARG A 71 -9.48 14.01 -4.28
C ARG A 71 -9.07 15.23 -5.09
N ASN A 72 -8.12 16.03 -4.59
CA ASN A 72 -7.73 17.32 -5.14
C ASN A 72 -6.24 17.60 -4.86
N ASP A 73 -5.80 18.81 -5.21
CA ASP A 73 -4.41 19.28 -5.04
C ASP A 73 -4.10 19.75 -3.61
N THR A 74 -5.09 19.79 -2.71
CA THR A 74 -4.87 20.02 -1.28
C THR A 74 -4.46 18.70 -0.64
N VAL A 75 -3.16 18.45 -0.61
CA VAL A 75 -2.56 17.23 -0.06
C VAL A 75 -1.54 17.55 1.06
N PRO A 76 -1.15 16.58 1.91
CA PRO A 76 -0.11 16.81 2.91
C PRO A 76 1.25 17.13 2.26
N GLU A 77 2.10 17.86 2.99
CA GLU A 77 3.45 18.28 2.52
C GLU A 77 4.41 17.09 2.27
N THR A 78 4.12 15.92 2.84
CA THR A 78 4.87 14.68 2.66
C THR A 78 3.92 13.50 2.62
N VAL A 79 4.43 12.30 2.36
CA VAL A 79 3.65 11.04 2.37
C VAL A 79 4.05 10.15 3.53
N PHE A 80 3.15 9.25 3.92
CA PHE A 80 3.44 8.20 4.89
C PHE A 80 3.89 6.94 4.16
N SER A 81 5.10 6.48 4.48
CA SER A 81 5.73 5.31 3.88
C SER A 81 5.68 4.11 4.83
N ALA A 82 5.85 2.90 4.28
CA ALA A 82 6.05 1.71 5.12
C ALA A 82 7.38 1.76 5.89
N LYS A 83 8.25 2.70 5.55
CA LYS A 83 9.46 3.04 6.32
C LYS A 83 9.15 3.78 7.62
N ASP A 84 8.08 4.58 7.65
CA ASP A 84 7.58 5.21 8.87
C ASP A 84 6.93 4.16 9.78
N SER A 85 6.05 3.34 9.21
CA SER A 85 5.50 2.15 9.88
C SER A 85 4.96 1.14 8.88
N PRO A 86 5.21 -0.17 9.07
CA PRO A 86 4.60 -1.23 8.28
C PRO A 86 3.13 -1.49 8.66
N ASN A 87 2.60 -0.81 9.67
CA ASN A 87 1.25 -0.99 10.19
C ASN A 87 0.23 -0.15 9.42
N PRO A 88 -0.83 -0.74 8.83
CA PRO A 88 -1.87 0.02 8.14
C PRO A 88 -2.69 0.92 9.06
N GLU A 89 -2.83 0.57 10.36
CA GLU A 89 -3.51 1.46 11.30
C GLU A 89 -2.76 2.77 11.53
N ASP A 90 -1.42 2.76 11.47
CA ASP A 90 -0.61 3.98 11.59
C ASP A 90 -0.74 4.85 10.34
N LEU A 91 -0.80 4.25 9.15
CA LEU A 91 -1.12 4.96 7.90
C LEU A 91 -2.47 5.68 8.01
N TRP A 92 -3.50 5.01 8.52
CA TRP A 92 -4.82 5.62 8.65
C TRP A 92 -4.87 6.70 9.71
N ALA A 93 -4.17 6.51 10.84
CA ALA A 93 -4.03 7.52 11.85
C ALA A 93 -3.33 8.76 11.29
N TRP A 94 -2.26 8.58 10.50
CA TRP A 94 -1.55 9.65 9.84
C TRP A 94 -2.44 10.39 8.82
N LEU A 95 -3.20 9.67 7.99
CA LEU A 95 -4.14 10.30 7.05
C LEU A 95 -5.19 11.13 7.77
N ASN A 96 -5.75 10.63 8.88
CA ASN A 96 -6.74 11.37 9.67
C ASN A 96 -6.16 12.63 10.33
N ALA A 97 -4.87 12.62 10.67
CA ALA A 97 -4.20 13.75 11.32
C ALA A 97 -3.72 14.80 10.30
N ASN A 98 -3.26 14.37 9.12
CA ASN A 98 -2.56 15.24 8.17
C ASN A 98 -3.39 15.61 6.94
N CYS A 99 -4.36 14.76 6.53
CA CYS A 99 -5.30 15.07 5.46
C CYS A 99 -6.61 15.59 6.05
N THR A 100 -6.63 16.89 6.38
CA THR A 100 -7.76 17.57 7.02
C THR A 100 -8.24 18.78 6.21
N GLY A 101 -9.38 19.35 6.57
CA GLY A 101 -9.95 20.51 5.86
C GLY A 101 -10.50 20.12 4.49
N GLU A 102 -9.91 20.67 3.43
CA GLU A 102 -10.27 20.36 2.04
C GLU A 102 -9.54 19.11 1.49
N CYS A 103 -8.55 18.58 2.22
CA CYS A 103 -7.90 17.33 1.86
C CYS A 103 -8.84 16.15 2.12
N GLU A 104 -9.04 15.34 1.08
CA GLU A 104 -9.77 14.09 1.16
C GLU A 104 -9.02 13.01 0.38
N ALA A 105 -8.92 11.80 0.94
CA ALA A 105 -8.25 10.68 0.31
C ALA A 105 -9.10 9.40 0.41
N ILE A 106 -8.93 8.53 -0.58
CA ILE A 106 -9.33 7.13 -0.50
C ILE A 106 -8.08 6.26 -0.54
N VAL A 107 -8.18 5.11 0.10
CA VAL A 107 -7.16 4.08 0.18
C VAL A 107 -7.76 2.83 -0.44
N ILE A 108 -7.07 2.22 -1.40
CA ILE A 108 -7.57 1.04 -2.12
C ILE A 108 -6.60 -0.10 -1.85
N PRO A 109 -6.94 -1.04 -0.96
CA PRO A 109 -6.20 -2.28 -0.82
C PRO A 109 -6.20 -3.04 -2.14
N HIS A 110 -5.04 -3.52 -2.54
CA HIS A 110 -4.87 -4.30 -3.75
C HIS A 110 -3.93 -5.47 -3.53
N ASN A 111 -3.92 -6.43 -4.46
CA ASN A 111 -3.10 -7.65 -4.33
C ASN A 111 -3.38 -8.45 -3.03
N ALA A 112 -4.65 -8.43 -2.56
CA ALA A 112 -5.02 -9.03 -1.28
C ALA A 112 -4.81 -10.55 -1.28
N ASN A 113 -4.95 -11.21 -2.42
CA ASN A 113 -4.66 -12.63 -2.61
C ASN A 113 -3.22 -13.02 -2.22
N LEU A 114 -2.24 -12.14 -2.44
CA LEU A 114 -0.84 -12.39 -2.07
C LEU A 114 -0.49 -11.90 -0.65
N SER A 115 -1.45 -11.30 0.07
CA SER A 115 -1.23 -10.82 1.45
C SER A 115 -1.16 -11.93 2.50
N GLN A 116 -1.41 -13.19 2.11
CA GLN A 116 -1.50 -14.33 3.03
C GLN A 116 -2.52 -14.10 4.17
N GLY A 117 -3.61 -13.37 3.89
CA GLY A 117 -4.66 -13.05 4.86
C GLY A 117 -4.42 -11.83 5.74
N THR A 118 -3.29 -11.14 5.56
CA THR A 118 -2.96 -9.98 6.41
C THR A 118 -3.62 -8.68 5.97
N ALA A 119 -4.15 -8.60 4.73
CA ALA A 119 -4.82 -7.38 4.23
C ALA A 119 -6.12 -7.03 4.99
N PHE A 120 -6.87 -8.04 5.43
CA PHE A 120 -8.19 -7.91 6.07
C PHE A 120 -8.29 -8.78 7.34
N ASN A 121 -7.26 -8.73 8.19
CA ASN A 121 -7.20 -9.54 9.40
C ASN A 121 -8.36 -9.19 10.37
N PRO A 122 -9.04 -10.18 10.99
CA PRO A 122 -10.05 -9.93 12.05
C PRO A 122 -9.45 -9.37 13.36
N THR A 123 -8.14 -9.18 13.42
CA THR A 123 -7.42 -8.49 14.50
C THR A 123 -6.75 -7.21 14.01
N TYR A 124 -6.33 -6.36 14.94
CA TYR A 124 -5.35 -5.30 14.67
C TYR A 124 -4.03 -5.89 14.16
N TYR A 125 -3.12 -5.02 13.71
CA TYR A 125 -1.79 -5.41 13.23
C TYR A 125 -0.94 -6.17 14.28
N ASP A 126 -1.30 -6.15 15.55
CA ASP A 126 -0.65 -6.97 16.59
C ASP A 126 -0.95 -8.49 16.49
N ASN A 127 -1.90 -8.90 15.65
CA ASN A 127 -2.43 -10.27 15.53
C ASN A 127 -3.04 -10.84 16.82
N VAL A 128 -3.36 -10.01 17.81
CA VAL A 128 -3.84 -10.43 19.12
C VAL A 128 -5.17 -9.75 19.46
N THR A 129 -5.27 -8.44 19.23
CA THR A 129 -6.43 -7.66 19.62
C THR A 129 -7.50 -7.76 18.53
N PRO A 130 -8.72 -8.25 18.82
CA PRO A 130 -9.80 -8.25 17.84
C PRO A 130 -10.15 -6.83 17.38
N ILE A 131 -10.52 -6.66 16.11
CA ILE A 131 -10.97 -5.36 15.62
C ILE A 131 -12.21 -4.87 16.38
N ASP A 132 -12.32 -3.56 16.56
CA ASP A 132 -13.48 -2.92 17.18
C ASP A 132 -14.28 -2.08 16.16
N ALA A 133 -15.38 -1.48 16.62
CA ALA A 133 -16.24 -0.64 15.79
C ALA A 133 -15.51 0.62 15.27
N ALA A 134 -14.52 1.15 16.00
CA ALA A 134 -13.77 2.32 15.59
C ALA A 134 -12.81 1.99 14.43
N ARG A 135 -12.14 0.84 14.51
CA ARG A 135 -11.29 0.28 13.46
C ARG A 135 -12.09 -0.04 12.21
N ALA A 136 -13.25 -0.69 12.34
CA ALA A 136 -14.14 -0.99 11.23
C ALA A 136 -14.69 0.30 10.56
N SER A 137 -15.08 1.30 11.35
CA SER A 137 -15.57 2.58 10.82
C SER A 137 -14.46 3.37 10.10
N THR A 138 -13.23 3.32 10.60
CA THR A 138 -12.07 3.93 9.92
C THR A 138 -11.84 3.30 8.56
N GLN A 139 -11.85 1.96 8.50
CA GLN A 139 -11.67 1.24 7.25
C GLN A 139 -12.83 1.48 6.27
N GLN A 140 -14.08 1.51 6.74
CA GLN A 140 -15.22 1.84 5.88
C GLN A 140 -15.12 3.23 5.24
N ARG A 141 -14.52 4.20 5.96
CA ARG A 141 -14.37 5.58 5.48
C ARG A 141 -13.18 5.74 4.53
N LEU A 142 -12.02 5.16 4.88
CA LEU A 142 -10.79 5.32 4.10
C LEU A 142 -10.65 4.28 3.00
N GLU A 143 -11.12 3.05 3.22
CA GLU A 143 -11.03 1.90 2.30
C GLU A 143 -12.40 1.43 1.81
N PRO A 144 -13.19 2.27 1.12
CA PRO A 144 -14.51 1.88 0.62
C PRO A 144 -14.44 0.94 -0.60
N LEU A 145 -13.26 0.78 -1.20
CA LEU A 145 -13.03 -0.02 -2.41
C LEU A 145 -11.87 -0.99 -2.19
N VAL A 146 -11.94 -2.15 -2.85
CA VAL A 146 -10.88 -3.15 -2.89
C VAL A 146 -10.71 -3.66 -4.32
N GLU A 147 -9.46 -3.93 -4.72
CA GLU A 147 -9.18 -4.58 -5.99
C GLU A 147 -9.58 -6.06 -5.94
N MET A 148 -10.62 -6.41 -6.71
CA MET A 148 -11.08 -7.80 -6.83
C MET A 148 -10.29 -8.60 -7.87
N MET A 149 -9.78 -7.95 -8.92
CA MET A 149 -9.10 -8.61 -10.04
C MET A 149 -7.85 -7.83 -10.45
N GLN A 150 -6.75 -8.54 -10.63
CA GLN A 150 -5.49 -8.01 -11.13
C GLN A 150 -4.86 -8.97 -12.13
N THR A 151 -3.86 -8.52 -12.88
CA THR A 151 -3.02 -9.43 -13.69
C THR A 151 -2.37 -10.56 -12.87
N LYS A 152 -2.17 -10.40 -11.56
CA LYS A 152 -1.64 -11.43 -10.63
C LYS A 152 -2.73 -12.40 -10.12
N GLY A 153 -3.97 -12.26 -10.58
CA GLY A 153 -5.08 -13.13 -10.22
C GLY A 153 -6.23 -12.39 -9.54
N GLU A 154 -7.19 -13.18 -9.08
CA GLU A 154 -8.36 -12.73 -8.34
C GLU A 154 -8.10 -12.65 -6.83
N SER A 155 -8.72 -11.65 -6.19
CA SER A 155 -8.83 -11.49 -4.74
C SER A 155 -10.14 -12.10 -4.19
N GLU A 156 -10.89 -12.85 -5.01
CA GLU A 156 -12.13 -13.53 -4.61
C GLU A 156 -11.87 -14.87 -3.87
N CYS A 157 -12.78 -15.24 -2.97
CA CYS A 157 -12.75 -16.52 -2.26
C CYS A 157 -13.41 -17.65 -3.08
N LYS A 158 -12.83 -18.85 -3.05
CA LYS A 158 -13.47 -20.08 -3.56
C LYS A 158 -13.79 -21.03 -2.41
N THR A 159 -15.08 -21.37 -2.27
CA THR A 159 -15.56 -22.31 -1.25
C THR A 159 -14.97 -23.72 -1.43
N GLY A 160 -14.57 -24.35 -0.33
CA GLY A 160 -14.17 -25.77 -0.29
C GLY A 160 -12.69 -26.08 -0.11
N LEU A 161 -11.82 -25.07 0.06
CA LEU A 161 -10.39 -25.26 0.35
C LEU A 161 -10.02 -25.13 1.84
N GLY A 162 -11.02 -25.10 2.73
CA GLY A 162 -10.82 -25.13 4.18
C GLY A 162 -11.04 -23.79 4.88
N ASN A 163 -11.48 -22.76 4.16
CA ASN A 163 -11.53 -21.41 4.67
C ASN A 163 -12.96 -20.86 4.74
N VAL A 164 -13.26 -20.20 5.86
CA VAL A 164 -14.44 -19.34 6.02
C VAL A 164 -14.10 -17.96 5.44
N ASP A 165 -15.11 -17.22 5.00
CA ASP A 165 -15.00 -15.88 4.40
C ASP A 165 -14.03 -14.93 5.13
N GLU A 166 -13.88 -15.12 6.45
CA GLU A 166 -13.01 -14.36 7.37
C GLU A 166 -11.53 -14.79 7.38
N LEU A 167 -11.11 -15.84 6.67
CA LEU A 167 -9.74 -16.35 6.63
C LEU A 167 -9.33 -16.71 5.19
N PHE A 168 -8.25 -16.13 4.70
CA PHE A 168 -7.74 -16.22 3.31
C PHE A 168 -7.07 -17.55 2.96
N ASP A 169 -7.45 -18.18 1.84
CA ASP A 169 -6.68 -19.25 1.17
C ASP A 169 -6.95 -19.21 -0.34
N THR A 170 -5.89 -19.32 -1.13
CA THR A 170 -5.87 -19.10 -2.58
C THR A 170 -5.86 -20.42 -3.35
N PRO A 171 -6.71 -20.61 -4.37
CA PRO A 171 -6.35 -21.46 -5.49
C PRO A 171 -6.00 -20.60 -6.71
N THR A 172 -4.78 -20.82 -7.22
CA THR A 172 -4.21 -20.29 -8.50
C THR A 172 -3.29 -19.07 -8.43
N ALA A 173 -2.29 -19.14 -7.54
CA ALA A 173 -0.95 -18.76 -8.00
C ALA A 173 -0.42 -19.89 -8.91
N GLU A 174 -0.63 -19.82 -10.23
CA GLU A 174 0.45 -20.30 -11.10
C GLU A 174 1.58 -19.30 -10.91
N ALA A 175 2.44 -19.57 -9.93
CA ALA A 175 3.72 -18.90 -9.73
C ALA A 175 4.65 -19.25 -10.91
N ARG A 176 4.29 -18.81 -12.12
CA ARG A 176 5.19 -18.72 -13.26
C ARG A 176 5.69 -17.29 -13.32
N GLY A 177 6.71 -17.05 -12.50
CA GLY A 177 7.62 -15.90 -12.47
C GLY A 177 7.31 -14.74 -13.41
N ILE A 178 6.45 -13.82 -12.96
CA ILE A 178 6.44 -12.43 -13.45
C ILE A 178 7.00 -11.55 -12.34
N LEU A 179 8.28 -11.79 -12.02
CA LEU A 179 9.14 -10.75 -11.45
C LEU A 179 9.59 -9.91 -12.65
N GLY A 180 8.88 -8.81 -12.91
CA GLY A 180 9.26 -7.84 -13.92
C GLY A 180 10.51 -7.09 -13.48
N SER A 181 11.70 -7.65 -13.70
CA SER A 181 12.91 -6.84 -13.82
C SER A 181 12.82 -6.11 -15.16
N SER A 182 12.50 -4.83 -15.15
CA SER A 182 12.65 -3.96 -16.32
C SER A 182 14.13 -3.66 -16.54
N SER A 183 14.85 -4.67 -17.02
CA SER A 183 16.10 -4.49 -17.72
C SER A 183 16.08 -5.38 -18.96
N GLN A 184 15.66 -4.80 -20.09
CA GLN A 184 16.29 -5.03 -21.38
C GLN A 184 15.75 -4.05 -22.43
N LEU A 185 16.63 -3.11 -22.77
CA LEU A 185 16.75 -2.50 -24.08
C LEU A 185 16.72 -3.59 -25.17
N VAL A 186 15.82 -3.45 -26.15
CA VAL A 186 16.13 -3.34 -27.60
C VAL A 186 14.96 -2.59 -28.26
#